data_AF-A0A0V8GC65-F1
#
_entry.id   AF-A0A0V8GC65-F1
#
_cell.length_a   1.000
_cell.length_b   1.000
_cell.length_c   1.000
_cell.angle_alpha   90.00
_cell.angle_beta   90.00
_cell.angle_gamma   90.00
#
_symmetry.space_group_name_H-M   'P 1'
#
loop_
_entity.id
_entity.type
_entity.pdbx_description
1 polymer ?
#
loop_
_entity_poly.entity_id
_entity_poly.type
_entity_poly.pdbx_seq_one_letter_code
_entity_poly.pdbx_strand_id
1 'polypeptide(L)'
;MTFLTALSVTLTSSFMYEAFAEGKQKALTPQQKNQYYQQYAVILRIINSHHPDTDLELVDQKSFKEKDWVTPNRFRKIAEDRVKVKFASTFDFSKKESTSKSKTIHAKGTTFAISITGTFDTALREEAERQVFKTITSMTSTASSSKGTWRQLGYTATLMDGGRTYDVTVGGEFIQHGISSTHNIPLEFYCSAEGVIN
;
A
#
# COMPACT_ATOMS: atom_id res chain seq x y z
N MET A 1 -12.10 49.85 49.54
CA MET A 1 -11.06 49.09 48.81
C MET A 1 -11.25 47.62 49.15
N THR A 2 -11.42 46.64 48.29
CA THR A 2 -11.77 46.51 46.86
C THR A 2 -12.17 45.03 46.76
N PHE A 3 -13.29 44.71 46.11
CA PHE A 3 -13.64 43.33 45.77
C PHE A 3 -12.57 42.73 44.85
N LEU A 4 -12.20 41.46 45.04
CA LEU A 4 -11.73 40.63 43.93
C LEU A 4 -12.07 39.16 44.23
N THR A 5 -13.20 38.71 43.71
CA THR A 5 -13.53 37.30 43.53
C THR A 5 -12.70 36.73 42.38
N ALA A 6 -11.77 35.83 42.66
CA ALA A 6 -11.09 35.05 41.64
C ALA A 6 -11.95 33.80 41.32
N LEU A 7 -12.62 33.83 40.17
CA LEU A 7 -13.36 32.70 39.62
C LEU A 7 -12.35 31.82 38.85
N SER A 8 -11.82 30.77 39.47
CA SER A 8 -11.02 29.77 38.75
C SER A 8 -11.96 28.83 38.00
N VAL A 9 -12.07 29.01 36.68
CA VAL A 9 -12.78 28.07 35.80
C VAL A 9 -11.89 26.86 35.59
N THR A 10 -12.17 25.77 36.30
CA THR A 10 -11.59 24.45 36.00
C THR A 10 -12.27 23.88 34.77
N LEU A 11 -11.55 23.86 33.64
CA LEU A 11 -11.98 23.20 32.41
C LEU A 11 -11.76 21.68 32.57
N THR A 12 -12.70 20.98 33.19
CA THR A 12 -12.71 19.52 33.22
C THR A 12 -13.17 19.01 31.86
N SER A 13 -12.25 18.52 31.02
CA SER A 13 -12.58 17.75 29.83
C SER A 13 -13.13 16.39 30.23
N SER A 14 -14.44 16.32 30.46
CA SER A 14 -15.17 15.07 30.68
C SER A 14 -15.14 14.24 29.39
N PHE A 15 -14.18 13.33 29.27
CA PHE A 15 -14.29 12.20 28.35
C PHE A 15 -15.33 11.24 28.93
N MET A 16 -16.59 11.47 28.59
CA MET A 16 -17.68 10.53 28.88
C MET A 16 -17.38 9.22 28.13
N TYR A 17 -16.90 8.22 28.85
CA TYR A 17 -16.75 6.86 28.36
C TYR A 17 -18.13 6.21 28.46
N GLU A 18 -18.94 6.32 27.41
CA GLU A 18 -20.16 5.52 27.32
C GLU A 18 -19.77 4.06 27.06
N ALA A 19 -20.13 3.19 28.00
CA ALA A 19 -20.05 1.75 27.84
C ALA A 19 -21.09 1.31 26.79
N PHE A 20 -20.64 0.72 25.68
CA PHE A 20 -21.55 0.21 24.65
C PHE A 20 -21.89 -1.25 24.91
N ALA A 21 -23.17 -1.50 25.18
CA ALA A 21 -23.81 -2.81 25.05
C ALA A 21 -23.79 -3.28 23.58
N GLU A 22 -23.63 -4.59 23.36
CA GLU A 22 -23.70 -5.25 22.05
C GLU A 22 -25.11 -5.11 21.43
N GLY A 23 -25.35 -4.01 20.74
CA GLY A 23 -26.50 -3.80 19.85
C GLY A 23 -26.00 -3.37 18.47
N LYS A 24 -26.75 -3.70 17.41
CA LYS A 24 -26.46 -3.33 16.00
C LYS A 24 -25.80 -1.94 15.93
N GLN A 25 -24.55 -1.90 15.46
CA GLN A 25 -23.73 -0.70 15.42
C GLN A 25 -24.48 0.43 14.71
N LYS A 26 -24.91 1.45 15.46
CA LYS A 26 -25.58 2.63 14.92
C LYS A 26 -24.62 3.33 13.97
N ALA A 27 -25.09 3.61 12.75
CA ALA A 27 -24.27 4.32 11.76
C ALA A 27 -23.79 5.66 12.34
N LEU A 28 -22.53 6.01 12.11
CA LEU A 28 -21.92 7.22 12.66
C LEU A 28 -22.55 8.48 12.06
N THR A 29 -22.78 9.49 12.89
CA THR A 29 -23.21 10.81 12.41
C THR A 29 -22.07 11.52 11.66
N PRO A 30 -22.37 12.52 10.80
CA PRO A 30 -21.33 13.32 10.14
C PRO A 30 -20.34 13.96 11.10
N GLN A 31 -20.83 14.45 12.26
CA GLN A 31 -19.97 15.02 13.30
C GLN A 31 -19.02 13.98 13.90
N GLN A 32 -19.51 12.77 14.17
CA GLN A 32 -18.67 11.67 14.66
C GLN A 32 -17.62 11.25 13.62
N LYS A 33 -17.98 11.19 12.33
CA LYS A 33 -17.02 10.89 11.25
C LYS A 33 -15.92 11.94 11.15
N ASN A 34 -16.24 13.22 11.31
CA ASN A 34 -15.25 14.30 11.35
C ASN A 34 -14.30 14.16 12.55
N GLN A 35 -14.83 13.85 13.73
CA GLN A 35 -14.03 13.62 14.93
C GLN A 35 -13.11 12.40 14.77
N TYR A 36 -13.62 11.30 14.18
CA TYR A 36 -12.81 10.10 13.90
C TYR A 36 -11.70 10.41 12.91
N TYR A 37 -12.01 11.12 11.81
CA TYR A 37 -11.01 11.49 10.81
C TYR A 37 -9.86 12.33 11.41
N GLN A 38 -10.17 13.29 12.27
CA GLN A 38 -9.16 14.07 13.01
C GLN A 38 -8.29 13.18 13.91
N GLN A 39 -8.91 12.23 14.65
CA GLN A 39 -8.18 11.30 15.49
C GLN A 39 -7.30 10.36 14.67
N TYR A 40 -7.77 9.89 13.51
CA TYR A 40 -6.99 9.08 12.59
C TYR A 40 -5.75 9.81 12.11
N ALA A 41 -5.87 11.09 11.76
CA ALA A 41 -4.73 11.91 11.32
C ALA A 41 -3.67 12.02 12.42
N VAL A 42 -4.10 12.22 13.68
CA VAL A 42 -3.21 12.22 14.84
C VAL A 42 -2.54 10.86 15.04
N ILE A 43 -3.30 9.77 14.89
CA ILE A 43 -2.77 8.39 15.01
C ILE A 43 -1.68 8.15 13.96
N LEU A 44 -1.92 8.45 12.67
CA LEU A 44 -0.92 8.24 11.62
C LEU A 44 0.32 9.10 11.84
N ARG A 45 0.16 10.36 12.26
CA ARG A 45 1.30 11.24 12.60
C ARG A 45 2.18 10.65 13.71
N ILE A 46 1.57 10.10 14.76
CA ILE A 46 2.29 9.44 15.86
C ILE A 46 2.98 8.17 15.34
N ILE A 47 2.32 7.37 14.51
CA ILE A 47 2.91 6.13 14.00
C ILE A 47 4.11 6.46 13.09
N ASN A 48 3.96 7.36 12.13
CA ASN A 48 5.05 7.74 11.22
C ASN A 48 6.25 8.35 11.98
N SER A 49 6.04 9.08 13.08
CA SER A 49 7.16 9.63 13.87
C SER A 49 8.03 8.56 14.53
N HIS A 50 7.51 7.35 14.74
CA HIS A 50 8.26 6.20 15.25
C HIS A 50 8.76 5.26 14.14
N HIS A 51 8.35 5.51 12.89
CA HIS A 51 8.62 4.67 11.72
C HIS A 51 8.98 5.54 10.52
N PRO A 52 10.18 6.15 10.50
CA PRO A 52 10.56 7.17 9.51
C PRO A 52 10.62 6.63 8.08
N ASP A 53 10.76 5.31 7.91
CA ASP A 53 10.75 4.65 6.59
C ASP A 53 9.33 4.34 6.08
N THR A 54 8.29 4.82 6.77
CA THR A 54 6.89 4.62 6.38
C THR A 54 6.17 5.94 6.14
N ASP A 55 5.33 5.95 5.10
CA ASP A 55 4.58 7.12 4.62
C ASP A 55 3.07 6.87 4.72
N LEU A 56 2.57 6.52 5.92
CA LEU A 56 1.13 6.31 6.08
C LEU A 56 0.38 7.63 6.01
N GLU A 57 -0.54 7.75 5.07
CA GLU A 57 -1.37 8.94 4.87
C GLU A 57 -2.85 8.59 4.90
N LEU A 58 -3.69 9.58 5.24
CA LEU A 58 -5.13 9.44 5.06
C LEU A 58 -5.49 9.79 3.62
N VAL A 59 -6.34 8.97 3.01
CA VAL A 59 -7.05 9.42 1.81
C VAL A 59 -8.02 10.54 2.17
N ASP A 60 -8.42 11.33 1.18
CA ASP A 60 -9.45 12.35 1.39
C ASP A 60 -10.68 11.77 2.10
N GLN A 61 -11.21 12.51 3.07
CA GLN A 61 -12.38 12.09 3.84
C GLN A 61 -13.58 11.70 2.95
N LYS A 62 -13.74 12.35 1.80
CA LYS A 62 -14.80 12.06 0.82
C LYS A 62 -14.62 10.70 0.13
N SER A 63 -13.41 10.18 0.11
CA SER A 63 -13.03 8.89 -0.47
C SER A 63 -13.16 7.73 0.54
N PHE A 64 -13.48 8.02 1.81
CA PHE A 64 -13.74 6.99 2.81
C PHE A 64 -15.01 6.21 2.48
N LYS A 65 -14.89 4.88 2.45
CA LYS A 65 -16.05 3.99 2.33
C LYS A 65 -16.65 3.76 3.70
N GLU A 66 -17.92 3.34 3.76
CA GLU A 66 -18.59 3.13 5.06
C GLU A 66 -17.83 2.17 5.97
N LYS A 67 -17.28 1.10 5.39
CA LYS A 67 -16.47 0.09 6.07
C LYS A 67 -15.12 0.59 6.62
N ASP A 68 -14.66 1.77 6.19
CA ASP A 68 -13.38 2.34 6.63
C ASP A 68 -13.58 3.14 7.94
N TRP A 69 -14.83 3.47 8.30
CA TRP A 69 -15.20 4.09 9.57
C TRP A 69 -15.24 3.07 10.71
N VAL A 70 -14.07 2.75 11.25
CA VAL A 70 -13.89 1.94 12.47
C VAL A 70 -13.71 2.83 13.71
N THR A 71 -13.56 2.27 14.91
CA THR A 71 -13.20 3.10 16.07
C THR A 71 -11.73 3.55 15.99
N PRO A 72 -11.35 4.70 16.58
CA PRO A 72 -9.95 5.15 16.64
C PRO A 72 -8.98 4.09 17.16
N ASN A 73 -9.38 3.33 18.17
CA ASN A 73 -8.58 2.21 18.70
C ASN A 73 -8.41 1.07 17.69
N ARG A 74 -9.44 0.76 16.90
CA ARG A 74 -9.33 -0.25 15.83
C ARG A 74 -8.47 0.25 14.68
N PHE A 75 -8.64 1.52 14.29
CA PHE A 75 -7.83 2.16 13.25
C PHE A 75 -6.34 2.16 13.61
N ARG A 76 -5.99 2.49 14.86
CA ARG A 76 -4.60 2.41 15.37
C ARG A 76 -3.99 1.04 15.14
N LYS A 77 -4.68 -0.04 15.52
CA LYS A 77 -4.19 -1.42 15.32
C LYS A 77 -3.97 -1.73 13.83
N ILE A 78 -4.89 -1.31 12.96
CA ILE A 78 -4.76 -1.48 11.51
C ILE A 78 -3.53 -0.73 10.98
N ALA A 79 -3.32 0.52 11.41
CA ALA A 79 -2.17 1.33 11.01
C ALA A 79 -0.84 0.75 11.53
N GLU A 80 -0.79 0.27 12.77
CA GLU A 80 0.39 -0.42 13.33
C GLU A 80 0.73 -1.72 12.58
N ASP A 81 -0.27 -2.41 12.05
CA ASP A 81 -0.05 -3.58 11.19
C ASP A 81 0.42 -3.19 9.78
N ARG A 82 -0.02 -2.04 9.26
CA ARG A 82 0.43 -1.48 7.97
C ARG A 82 1.92 -1.13 7.97
N VAL A 83 2.47 -0.63 9.07
CA VAL A 83 3.92 -0.38 9.20
C VAL A 83 4.73 -1.66 9.02
N LYS A 84 4.17 -2.81 9.40
CA LYS A 84 4.86 -4.11 9.39
C LYS A 84 4.72 -4.83 8.05
N VAL A 85 4.10 -4.21 7.05
CA VAL A 85 3.95 -4.77 5.70
C VAL A 85 5.34 -5.06 5.14
N LYS A 86 5.54 -6.30 4.71
CA LYS A 86 6.73 -6.71 3.97
C LYS A 86 6.31 -7.31 2.63
N PHE A 87 7.06 -7.00 1.60
CA PHE A 87 6.91 -7.65 0.30
C PHE A 87 7.55 -9.02 0.39
N ALA A 88 6.78 -10.09 0.26
CA ALA A 88 7.35 -11.39 -0.07
C ALA A 88 7.13 -11.66 -1.56
N SER A 89 7.97 -12.51 -2.13
CA SER A 89 7.85 -12.85 -3.55
C SER A 89 7.28 -14.25 -3.65
N THR A 90 6.21 -14.41 -4.41
CA THR A 90 5.67 -15.73 -4.80
C THR A 90 5.46 -15.67 -6.29
N PHE A 91 6.26 -16.42 -7.05
CA PHE A 91 6.25 -16.36 -8.52
C PHE A 91 5.30 -17.42 -9.07
N ASP A 92 4.29 -17.01 -9.85
CA ASP A 92 3.44 -17.91 -10.64
C ASP A 92 3.67 -17.63 -12.13
N PHE A 93 4.20 -18.63 -12.85
CA PHE A 93 4.61 -18.53 -14.26
C PHE A 93 3.56 -19.10 -15.24
N SER A 94 2.28 -19.06 -14.89
CA SER A 94 1.24 -19.82 -15.61
C SER A 94 0.78 -19.28 -16.98
N LYS A 95 1.40 -18.24 -17.57
CA LYS A 95 1.03 -17.77 -18.92
C LYS A 95 2.23 -17.59 -19.87
N LYS A 96 2.16 -18.33 -20.99
CA LYS A 96 3.04 -18.22 -22.16
C LYS A 96 2.46 -17.15 -23.10
N GLU A 97 3.31 -16.38 -23.77
CA GLU A 97 3.03 -15.19 -24.63
C GLU A 97 2.99 -13.81 -23.92
N SER A 98 2.77 -13.76 -22.62
CA SER A 98 3.11 -12.60 -21.78
C SER A 98 3.65 -13.12 -20.45
N THR A 99 4.88 -12.75 -20.10
CA THR A 99 5.45 -13.22 -18.83
C THR A 99 4.91 -12.31 -17.73
N SER A 100 3.82 -12.77 -17.11
CA SER A 100 3.34 -12.18 -15.87
C SER A 100 4.11 -12.82 -14.71
N LYS A 101 4.80 -12.00 -13.92
CA LYS A 101 5.35 -12.40 -12.63
C LYS A 101 4.49 -11.79 -11.53
N SER A 102 3.82 -12.63 -10.77
CA SER A 102 3.14 -12.15 -9.56
C SER A 102 4.15 -11.93 -8.43
N LYS A 103 3.92 -10.90 -7.59
CA LYS A 103 4.55 -10.78 -6.27
C LYS A 103 3.47 -10.54 -5.21
N THR A 104 3.60 -11.21 -4.08
CA THR A 104 2.57 -11.16 -3.03
C THR A 104 3.01 -10.30 -1.87
N ILE A 105 2.33 -9.20 -1.65
CA ILE A 105 2.53 -8.37 -0.47
C ILE A 105 1.93 -9.10 0.73
N HIS A 106 2.74 -9.38 1.75
CA HIS A 106 2.27 -9.92 3.01
C HIS A 106 2.19 -8.80 4.04
N ALA A 107 0.97 -8.36 4.31
CA ALA A 107 0.65 -7.42 5.38
C ALA A 107 0.05 -8.20 6.55
N LYS A 108 0.85 -8.62 7.55
CA LYS A 108 0.46 -9.37 8.78
C LYS A 108 -1.03 -9.75 8.89
N GLY A 109 -1.44 -10.83 8.21
CA GLY A 109 -2.79 -11.41 8.27
C GLY A 109 -3.69 -11.10 7.06
N THR A 110 -3.29 -10.18 6.18
CA THR A 110 -3.94 -9.93 4.89
C THR A 110 -2.94 -10.10 3.75
N THR A 111 -3.09 -11.20 3.01
CA THR A 111 -2.38 -11.43 1.76
C THR A 111 -2.95 -10.51 0.68
N PHE A 112 -2.10 -9.65 0.13
CA PHE A 112 -2.40 -8.73 -0.97
C PHE A 112 -1.49 -9.05 -2.14
N ALA A 113 -1.99 -9.78 -3.11
CA ALA A 113 -1.20 -10.07 -4.29
C ALA A 113 -1.27 -8.89 -5.29
N ILE A 114 -0.09 -8.44 -5.74
CA ILE A 114 0.07 -7.51 -6.86
C ILE A 114 0.65 -8.31 -8.02
N SER A 115 -0.08 -8.38 -9.11
CA SER A 115 0.43 -8.99 -10.34
C SER A 115 1.24 -7.96 -11.10
N ILE A 116 2.44 -8.31 -11.55
CA ILE A 116 3.27 -7.45 -12.41
C ILE A 116 3.43 -8.15 -13.75
N THR A 117 3.07 -7.48 -14.83
CA THR A 117 3.12 -8.01 -16.18
C THR A 117 4.02 -7.13 -17.03
N GLY A 118 5.10 -7.74 -17.54
CA GLY A 118 6.00 -7.12 -18.50
C GLY A 118 5.82 -7.74 -19.89
N THR A 119 5.85 -6.89 -20.92
CA THR A 119 5.92 -7.31 -22.32
C THR A 119 7.22 -6.80 -22.92
N PHE A 120 7.91 -7.63 -23.68
CA PHE A 120 9.26 -7.38 -24.14
C PHE A 120 9.44 -7.81 -25.60
N ASP A 121 10.31 -7.09 -26.30
CA ASP A 121 10.88 -7.56 -27.56
C ASP A 121 12.25 -8.19 -27.28
N THR A 122 12.55 -9.28 -27.99
CA THR A 122 13.88 -9.89 -28.01
C THR A 122 14.55 -9.73 -29.37
N ALA A 123 15.87 -9.84 -29.40
CA ALA A 123 16.64 -9.88 -30.63
C ALA A 123 17.77 -10.91 -30.52
N LEU A 124 18.10 -11.55 -31.64
CA LEU A 124 19.28 -12.40 -31.75
C LEU A 124 20.53 -11.53 -31.66
N ARG A 125 21.45 -11.88 -30.77
CA ARG A 125 22.81 -11.37 -30.77
C ARG A 125 23.73 -12.45 -31.32
N GLU A 126 24.17 -12.28 -32.56
CA GLU A 126 24.95 -13.27 -33.29
C GLU A 126 26.25 -13.64 -32.56
N GLU A 127 26.98 -12.65 -32.04
CA GLU A 127 28.23 -12.87 -31.29
C GLU A 127 28.07 -13.74 -30.03
N ALA A 128 26.85 -13.80 -29.47
CA ALA A 128 26.52 -14.61 -28.31
C ALA A 128 25.66 -15.82 -28.66
N GLU A 129 25.36 -16.02 -29.95
CA GLU A 129 24.54 -17.09 -30.52
C GLU A 129 23.20 -17.29 -29.78
N ARG A 130 22.57 -16.19 -29.33
CA ARG A 130 21.36 -16.27 -28.51
C ARG A 130 20.47 -15.04 -28.58
N GLN A 131 19.21 -15.20 -28.17
CA GLN A 131 18.29 -14.10 -27.90
C GLN A 131 18.69 -13.35 -26.62
N VAL A 132 18.48 -12.03 -26.68
CA VAL A 132 18.61 -11.08 -25.58
C VAL A 132 17.42 -10.12 -25.61
N PHE A 133 17.16 -9.43 -24.50
CA PHE A 133 16.20 -8.34 -24.50
C PHE A 133 16.65 -7.22 -25.44
N LYS A 134 15.70 -6.71 -26.23
CA LYS A 134 15.87 -5.52 -27.04
C LYS A 134 15.24 -4.31 -26.36
N THR A 135 13.99 -4.42 -25.92
CA THR A 135 13.27 -3.36 -25.23
C THR A 135 12.13 -3.88 -24.37
N ILE A 136 11.73 -3.09 -23.38
CA ILE A 136 10.45 -3.23 -22.68
C ILE A 136 9.40 -2.51 -23.52
N THR A 137 8.33 -3.21 -23.88
CA THR A 137 7.20 -2.65 -24.62
C THR A 137 6.11 -2.16 -23.67
N SER A 138 5.90 -2.86 -22.56
CA SER A 138 5.02 -2.40 -21.48
C SER A 138 5.41 -3.00 -20.13
N MET A 139 5.08 -2.29 -19.05
CA MET A 139 5.21 -2.75 -17.68
C MET A 139 4.01 -2.26 -16.86
N THR A 140 3.20 -3.21 -16.40
CA THR A 140 1.94 -2.91 -15.71
C THR A 140 1.80 -3.72 -14.43
N SER A 141 1.04 -3.21 -13.48
CA SER A 141 0.79 -3.85 -12.20
C SER A 141 -0.61 -3.58 -11.71
N THR A 142 -1.24 -4.62 -11.17
CA THR A 142 -2.63 -4.57 -10.71
C THR A 142 -2.78 -5.36 -9.41
N ALA A 143 -3.72 -4.93 -8.56
CA ALA A 143 -4.12 -5.75 -7.43
C ALA A 143 -4.92 -6.95 -7.95
N SER A 144 -4.54 -8.15 -7.52
CA SER A 144 -5.29 -9.38 -7.82
C SER A 144 -6.26 -9.77 -6.69
N SER A 145 -6.42 -8.92 -5.67
CA SER A 145 -7.38 -9.12 -4.57
C SER A 145 -8.28 -7.89 -4.36
N SER A 146 -9.52 -8.13 -3.92
CA SER A 146 -10.52 -7.08 -3.64
C SER A 146 -10.36 -6.40 -2.27
N LYS A 147 -9.31 -6.76 -1.51
CA LYS A 147 -9.19 -6.34 -0.10
C LYS A 147 -8.75 -4.87 0.04
N GLY A 148 -8.41 -4.19 -1.05
CA GLY A 148 -7.80 -2.86 -1.12
C GLY A 148 -7.58 -2.45 -2.57
N THR A 149 -7.04 -1.25 -2.78
CA THR A 149 -6.77 -0.69 -4.11
C THR A 149 -5.27 -0.54 -4.32
N TRP A 150 -4.80 -0.88 -5.51
CA TRP A 150 -3.43 -0.60 -5.97
C TRP A 150 -3.48 0.32 -7.19
N ARG A 151 -2.65 1.36 -7.17
CA ARG A 151 -2.42 2.25 -8.31
C ARG A 151 -0.93 2.28 -8.61
N GLN A 152 -0.54 1.78 -9.78
CA GLN A 152 0.85 1.94 -10.24
C GLN A 152 1.18 3.42 -10.42
N LEU A 153 2.35 3.82 -9.92
CA LEU A 153 2.88 5.18 -10.08
C LEU A 153 3.96 5.22 -11.17
N GLY A 154 4.70 4.13 -11.35
CA GLY A 154 5.74 4.03 -12.37
C GLY A 154 6.59 2.78 -12.21
N TYR A 155 7.67 2.70 -12.98
CA TYR A 155 8.69 1.68 -12.82
C TYR A 155 10.07 2.21 -13.26
N THR A 156 11.12 1.62 -12.72
CA THR A 156 12.49 1.74 -13.24
C THR A 156 12.92 0.36 -13.76
N ALA A 157 13.79 0.35 -14.76
CA ALA A 157 14.35 -0.89 -15.30
C ALA A 157 15.79 -0.69 -15.73
N THR A 158 16.66 -1.63 -15.36
CA THR A 158 18.06 -1.67 -15.77
C THR A 158 18.34 -2.98 -16.49
N LEU A 159 18.94 -2.89 -17.67
CA LEU A 159 19.35 -4.07 -18.43
C LEU A 159 20.73 -4.53 -17.98
N MET A 160 20.84 -5.79 -17.58
CA MET A 160 22.04 -6.39 -16.99
C MET A 160 22.45 -7.66 -17.74
N ASP A 161 23.57 -8.25 -17.31
CA ASP A 161 24.06 -9.54 -17.81
C ASP A 161 24.23 -9.60 -19.32
N GLY A 162 24.70 -8.49 -19.91
CA GLY A 162 24.83 -8.38 -21.36
C GLY A 162 23.49 -8.44 -22.10
N GLY A 163 22.39 -7.99 -21.51
CA GLY A 163 21.07 -7.98 -22.16
C GLY A 163 20.16 -9.16 -21.84
N ARG A 164 20.55 -10.01 -20.88
CA ARG A 164 19.79 -11.22 -20.55
C ARG A 164 18.80 -11.04 -19.41
N THR A 165 18.99 -10.01 -18.60
CA THR A 165 18.19 -9.78 -17.39
C THR A 165 17.74 -8.32 -17.34
N TYR A 166 16.46 -8.08 -17.09
CA TYR A 166 15.98 -6.79 -16.62
C TYR A 166 15.79 -6.85 -15.11
N ASP A 167 16.49 -6.00 -14.36
CA ASP A 167 16.12 -5.67 -12.97
C ASP A 167 15.15 -4.50 -13.00
N VAL A 168 13.95 -4.72 -12.47
CA VAL A 168 12.81 -3.81 -12.52
C VAL A 168 12.38 -3.48 -11.10
N THR A 169 12.08 -2.22 -10.84
CA THR A 169 11.35 -1.82 -9.63
C THR A 169 10.06 -1.15 -10.02
N VAL A 170 8.92 -1.73 -9.61
CA VAL A 170 7.60 -1.13 -9.84
C VAL A 170 7.17 -0.36 -8.58
N GLY A 171 6.92 0.93 -8.75
CA GLY A 171 6.41 1.80 -7.71
C GLY A 171 4.88 1.90 -7.76
N GLY A 172 4.22 1.90 -6.61
CA GLY A 172 2.77 2.09 -6.56
C GLY A 172 2.24 2.52 -5.21
N GLU A 173 1.00 3.01 -5.25
CA GLU A 173 0.24 3.45 -4.09
C GLU A 173 -0.75 2.35 -3.68
N PHE A 174 -0.76 2.02 -2.40
CA PHE A 174 -1.68 1.05 -1.81
C PHE A 174 -2.66 1.71 -0.83
N ILE A 175 -3.96 1.57 -1.12
CA ILE A 175 -5.05 2.11 -0.30
C ILE A 175 -5.86 0.99 0.34
N GLN A 176 -5.98 1.05 1.66
CA GLN A 176 -6.83 0.15 2.44
C GLN A 176 -7.28 0.81 3.75
N HIS A 177 -8.54 0.66 4.13
CA HIS A 177 -9.10 1.21 5.38
C HIS A 177 -8.88 2.72 5.53
N GLY A 178 -8.99 3.46 4.42
CA GLY A 178 -8.75 4.91 4.38
C GLY A 178 -7.28 5.32 4.54
N ILE A 179 -6.34 4.38 4.59
CA ILE A 179 -4.90 4.63 4.69
C ILE A 179 -4.23 4.37 3.33
N SER A 180 -3.52 5.38 2.82
CA SER A 180 -2.61 5.34 1.68
C SER A 180 -1.15 5.14 2.14
N SER A 181 -0.32 4.54 1.29
CA SER A 181 1.14 4.42 1.48
C SER A 181 1.80 4.02 0.16
N THR A 182 3.03 4.48 -0.08
CA THR A 182 3.79 4.19 -1.30
C THR A 182 4.74 3.02 -1.09
N HIS A 183 4.91 2.21 -2.14
CA HIS A 183 5.76 1.04 -2.09
C HIS A 183 6.53 0.80 -3.38
N ASN A 184 7.73 0.24 -3.25
CA ASN A 184 8.58 -0.18 -4.35
C ASN A 184 8.73 -1.71 -4.33
N ILE A 185 8.41 -2.35 -5.46
CA ILE A 185 8.44 -3.80 -5.62
C ILE A 185 9.56 -4.15 -6.62
N PRO A 186 10.74 -4.59 -6.15
CA PRO A 186 11.81 -5.04 -7.04
C PRO A 186 11.45 -6.42 -7.61
N LEU A 187 11.80 -6.71 -8.86
CA LEU A 187 11.69 -8.02 -9.50
C LEU A 187 12.61 -8.07 -10.73
N GLU A 188 13.05 -9.26 -11.10
CA GLU A 188 13.84 -9.47 -12.31
C GLU A 188 13.01 -10.18 -13.38
N PHE A 189 13.34 -9.97 -14.65
CA PHE A 189 12.89 -10.79 -15.79
C PHE A 189 14.12 -11.32 -16.53
N TYR A 190 14.10 -12.58 -16.94
CA TYR A 190 15.21 -13.26 -17.58
C TYR A 190 14.84 -13.73 -18.99
N CYS A 191 15.69 -13.44 -19.98
CA CYS A 191 15.57 -13.90 -21.35
C CYS A 191 16.46 -15.13 -21.57
N SER A 192 15.82 -16.28 -21.85
CA SER A 192 16.51 -17.51 -22.26
C SER A 192 17.23 -17.36 -23.60
N ALA A 193 18.03 -18.35 -23.99
CA ALA A 193 18.77 -18.28 -25.25
C ALA A 193 17.84 -18.30 -26.47
N GLU A 194 16.65 -18.89 -26.33
CA GLU A 194 15.62 -19.02 -27.36
C GLU A 194 14.62 -17.86 -27.37
N GLY A 195 14.75 -16.88 -26.46
CA GLY A 195 13.88 -15.69 -26.40
C GLY A 195 12.64 -15.84 -25.52
N VAL A 196 12.51 -16.97 -24.80
CA VAL A 196 11.47 -17.13 -23.78
C VAL A 196 11.81 -16.28 -22.56
N ILE A 197 10.85 -15.46 -22.11
CA ILE A 197 10.97 -14.59 -20.94
C ILE A 197 10.45 -15.31 -19.68
N ASN A 198 11.22 -15.30 -18.60
CA ASN A 198 10.90 -15.94 -17.33
C ASN A 198 11.18 -15.05 -16.14
#